data_AF-A0A5K7YTI7-F1
#
_entry.id   AF-A0A5K7YTI7-F1
#
_cell.length_a   1.000
_cell.length_b   1.000
_cell.length_c   1.000
_cell.angle_alpha   90.00
_cell.angle_beta   90.00
_cell.angle_gamma   90.00
#
_symmetry.space_group_name_H-M   'P 1'
#
loop_
_entity.id
_entity.type
_entity.pdbx_description
1 polymer ?
#
loop_
_entity_poly.entity_id
_entity_poly.type
_entity_poly.pdbx_seq_one_letter_code
_entity_poly.pdbx_strand_id
1 'polypeptide(L)'
;MARDGFHGPTQILEAQDGGFCQAMSDQFDLSVATAALGEAYHSCEVNIKPYACCASSHSAVDAVLELKKLGGFSPAEVDTVIVKTAKGVQVQCGFPYRAEGVVQAQMSLQYIVAVILLDGMALLEQFSDIRIVDPQVLNLAKRVQIVLDPDIDKVYPQRYANRVEVVLKDGRRFETRVDFAKGSTEHSLSFAEVALKFKSMTAQVLSAEAAECIINEVESLETKEDIRSLTKLLM
;
A
#
# COMPACT_ATOMS: atom_id res chain seq x y z
N MET A 1 32.79 14.61 6.42
CA MET A 1 33.84 13.83 5.72
C MET A 1 34.21 14.44 4.37
N ALA A 2 33.38 14.36 3.32
CA ALA A 2 33.72 14.96 2.02
C ALA A 2 33.96 16.48 2.11
N ARG A 3 33.09 17.21 2.81
CA ARG A 3 33.27 18.64 3.14
C ARG A 3 34.55 18.93 3.95
N ASP A 4 35.06 17.93 4.67
CA ASP A 4 36.26 18.03 5.51
C ASP A 4 37.51 17.47 4.79
N GLY A 5 37.43 17.22 3.48
CA GLY A 5 38.57 16.84 2.63
C GLY A 5 38.82 15.33 2.47
N PHE A 6 37.93 14.46 2.94
CA PHE A 6 38.06 13.02 2.70
C PHE A 6 37.64 12.65 1.28
N HIS A 7 38.48 11.88 0.60
CA HIS A 7 38.22 11.35 -0.75
C HIS A 7 37.61 9.95 -0.68
N GLY A 8 36.71 9.66 -1.62
CA GLY A 8 36.08 8.34 -1.80
C GLY A 8 36.37 7.74 -3.17
N PRO A 9 36.06 6.44 -3.37
CA PRO A 9 36.21 5.75 -4.65
C PRO A 9 35.28 6.34 -5.72
N THR A 10 35.77 6.47 -6.95
CA THR A 10 35.04 7.13 -8.06
C THR A 10 34.23 6.18 -8.94
N GLN A 11 34.37 4.87 -8.75
CA GLN A 11 33.76 3.81 -9.59
C GLN A 11 32.98 2.80 -8.76
N ILE A 12 32.40 3.22 -7.63
CA ILE A 12 31.79 2.30 -6.65
C ILE A 12 30.61 1.49 -7.22
N LEU A 13 29.97 1.95 -8.30
CA LEU A 13 28.86 1.24 -8.91
C LEU A 13 29.37 0.09 -9.80
N GLU A 14 30.37 0.37 -10.62
CA GLU A 14 30.79 -0.46 -11.75
C GLU A 14 32.13 -1.19 -11.55
N ALA A 15 32.82 -0.95 -10.43
CA ALA A 15 34.11 -1.55 -10.13
C ALA A 15 34.10 -3.08 -10.31
N GLN A 16 35.11 -3.59 -11.00
CA GLN A 16 35.19 -5.01 -11.37
C GLN A 16 35.51 -5.94 -10.21
N ASP A 17 35.99 -5.41 -9.09
CA ASP A 17 36.38 -6.14 -7.90
C ASP A 17 35.27 -6.16 -6.83
N GLY A 18 34.01 -6.06 -7.25
CA GLY A 18 32.83 -6.12 -6.36
C GLY A 18 32.08 -4.81 -6.19
N GLY A 19 32.05 -3.95 -7.22
CA GLY A 19 31.18 -2.79 -7.28
C GLY A 19 29.70 -3.16 -7.08
N PHE A 20 28.90 -2.17 -6.66
CA PHE A 20 27.49 -2.37 -6.27
C PHE A 20 26.67 -3.15 -7.31
N CYS A 21 26.84 -2.84 -8.60
CA CYS A 21 26.07 -3.49 -9.65
C CYS A 21 26.39 -5.00 -9.76
N GLN A 22 27.66 -5.37 -9.67
CA GLN A 22 28.08 -6.79 -9.71
C GLN A 22 27.68 -7.55 -8.43
N ALA A 23 27.65 -6.84 -7.29
CA ALA A 23 27.25 -7.44 -6.02
C ALA A 23 25.74 -7.75 -5.96
N MET A 24 24.91 -7.02 -6.71
CA MET A 24 23.45 -7.06 -6.62
C MET A 24 22.77 -7.78 -7.79
N SER A 25 23.44 -7.93 -8.93
CA SER A 25 22.85 -8.52 -10.13
C SER A 25 23.91 -9.18 -11.03
N ASP A 26 23.52 -10.29 -11.67
CA ASP A 26 24.33 -10.94 -12.70
C ASP A 26 24.44 -10.09 -13.98
N GLN A 27 23.49 -9.18 -14.20
CA GLN A 27 23.45 -8.28 -15.35
C GLN A 27 22.95 -6.89 -14.94
N PHE A 28 23.56 -5.84 -15.48
CA PHE A 28 23.17 -4.47 -15.22
C PHE A 28 23.43 -3.58 -16.43
N ASP A 29 22.66 -2.51 -16.52
CA ASP A 29 22.81 -1.45 -17.53
C ASP A 29 22.93 -0.11 -16.81
N LEU A 30 24.13 0.47 -16.83
CA LEU A 30 24.40 1.75 -16.18
C LEU A 30 23.69 2.92 -16.86
N SER A 31 23.29 2.79 -18.13
CA SER A 31 22.63 3.87 -18.86
C SER A 31 21.27 4.22 -18.27
N VAL A 32 20.61 3.25 -17.62
CA VAL A 32 19.34 3.44 -16.91
C VAL A 32 19.49 4.42 -15.75
N ALA A 33 20.64 4.45 -15.07
CA ALA A 33 20.86 5.31 -13.90
C ALA A 33 20.88 6.81 -14.25
N THR A 34 21.24 7.14 -15.48
CA THR A 34 21.33 8.53 -15.97
C THR A 34 20.29 8.86 -17.02
N ALA A 35 19.42 7.91 -17.37
CA ALA A 35 18.39 8.12 -18.38
C ALA A 35 17.48 9.29 -17.98
N ALA A 36 17.30 10.25 -18.90
CA ALA A 36 16.48 11.46 -18.71
C ALA A 36 16.83 12.32 -17.47
N LEU A 37 18.07 12.22 -16.95
CA LEU A 37 18.49 13.01 -15.80
C LEU A 37 18.43 14.51 -16.12
N GLY A 38 17.64 15.25 -15.34
CA GLY A 38 17.38 16.68 -15.55
C GLY A 38 16.19 16.99 -16.48
N GLU A 39 15.65 15.98 -17.16
CA GLU A 39 14.50 16.11 -18.06
C GLU A 39 13.22 15.49 -17.47
N ALA A 40 13.33 14.31 -16.85
CA ALA A 40 12.23 13.61 -16.22
C ALA A 40 12.39 13.56 -14.70
N TYR A 41 11.29 13.80 -13.98
CA TYR A 41 11.24 13.77 -12.52
C TYR A 41 10.16 12.78 -12.06
N HIS A 42 10.58 11.69 -11.42
CA HIS A 42 9.66 10.63 -10.97
C HIS A 42 8.94 10.94 -9.66
N SER A 43 9.18 12.10 -9.02
CA SER A 43 8.51 12.49 -7.76
C SER A 43 6.99 12.57 -7.90
N CYS A 44 6.49 12.95 -9.08
CA CYS A 44 5.06 12.99 -9.38
C CYS A 44 4.46 11.61 -9.70
N GLU A 45 5.30 10.58 -9.87
CA GLU A 45 4.92 9.19 -10.17
C GLU A 45 4.98 8.31 -8.92
N VAL A 46 5.22 8.90 -7.74
CA VAL A 46 5.29 8.17 -6.47
C VAL A 46 3.88 7.85 -5.97
N ASN A 47 3.63 6.56 -5.77
CA ASN A 47 2.37 6.10 -5.17
C ASN A 47 2.32 6.44 -3.67
N ILE A 48 1.18 6.96 -3.22
CA ILE A 48 0.90 7.21 -1.80
C ILE A 48 -0.10 6.16 -1.31
N LYS A 49 0.33 5.27 -0.41
CA LYS A 49 -0.51 4.21 0.15
C LYS A 49 -1.69 4.78 0.95
N PRO A 50 -2.97 4.56 0.59
CA PRO A 50 -4.10 4.92 1.46
C PRO A 50 -4.27 3.92 2.62
N TYR A 51 -3.80 2.68 2.45
CA TYR A 51 -3.97 1.59 3.41
C TYR A 51 -2.64 1.17 4.04
N ALA A 52 -2.69 0.75 5.30
CA ALA A 52 -1.53 0.32 6.09
C ALA A 52 -1.15 -1.15 5.83
N CYS A 53 -1.17 -1.59 4.57
CA CYS A 53 -0.85 -2.96 4.16
C CYS A 53 -0.02 -3.01 2.86
N CYS A 54 0.32 -4.23 2.40
CA CYS A 54 1.04 -4.45 1.16
C CYS A 54 0.35 -3.77 -0.03
N ALA A 55 1.11 -3.00 -0.82
CA ALA A 55 0.57 -2.26 -1.98
C ALA A 55 -0.10 -3.17 -3.01
N SER A 56 0.44 -4.37 -3.19
CA SER A 56 -0.08 -5.38 -4.12
C SER A 56 -1.50 -5.87 -3.75
N SER A 57 -1.96 -5.60 -2.53
CA SER A 57 -3.30 -5.93 -2.05
C SER A 57 -4.29 -4.76 -2.15
N HIS A 58 -3.85 -3.54 -2.52
CA HIS A 58 -4.70 -2.34 -2.44
C HIS A 58 -5.89 -2.38 -3.39
N SER A 59 -5.73 -2.91 -4.61
CA SER A 59 -6.85 -3.07 -5.53
C SER A 59 -7.88 -4.10 -5.03
N ALA A 60 -7.48 -5.08 -4.21
CA ALA A 60 -8.44 -5.97 -3.54
C ALA A 60 -9.20 -5.23 -2.43
N VAL A 61 -8.53 -4.32 -1.71
CA VAL A 61 -9.20 -3.43 -0.72
C VAL A 61 -10.26 -2.57 -1.42
N ASP A 62 -9.87 -1.88 -2.50
CA ASP A 62 -10.79 -1.05 -3.29
C ASP A 62 -11.98 -1.85 -3.79
N ALA A 63 -11.74 -3.05 -4.35
CA ALA A 63 -12.79 -3.91 -4.85
C ALA A 63 -13.80 -4.28 -3.74
N VAL A 64 -13.33 -4.62 -2.54
CA VAL A 64 -14.24 -4.90 -1.41
C VAL A 64 -15.02 -3.65 -0.99
N LEU A 65 -14.37 -2.49 -0.94
CA LEU A 65 -15.04 -1.22 -0.59
C LEU A 65 -16.12 -0.84 -1.62
N GLU A 66 -15.86 -1.02 -2.91
CA GLU A 66 -16.84 -0.84 -3.99
C GLU A 66 -18.05 -1.74 -3.79
N LEU A 67 -17.83 -3.05 -3.56
CA LEU A 67 -18.91 -4.00 -3.30
C LEU A 67 -19.73 -3.65 -2.05
N LYS A 68 -19.07 -3.21 -0.97
CA LYS A 68 -19.76 -2.73 0.24
C LYS A 68 -20.61 -1.48 -0.04
N LYS A 69 -20.11 -0.57 -0.88
CA LYS A 69 -20.82 0.66 -1.25
C LYS A 69 -22.07 0.38 -2.10
N LEU A 70 -22.01 -0.61 -2.99
CA LEU A 70 -23.19 -1.09 -3.72
C LEU A 70 -24.24 -1.67 -2.76
N GLY A 71 -23.80 -2.20 -1.62
CA GLY A 71 -24.65 -2.74 -0.58
C GLY A 71 -25.30 -4.06 -0.96
N GLY A 72 -26.35 -4.44 -0.23
CA GLY A 72 -27.09 -5.67 -0.48
C GLY A 72 -26.57 -6.91 0.25
N PHE A 73 -25.54 -6.77 1.08
CA PHE A 73 -25.09 -7.81 2.00
C PHE A 73 -24.35 -7.25 3.22
N SER A 74 -24.33 -8.03 4.28
CA SER A 74 -23.53 -7.81 5.49
C SER A 74 -22.41 -8.85 5.59
N PRO A 75 -21.32 -8.56 6.34
CA PRO A 75 -20.24 -9.52 6.54
C PRO A 75 -20.70 -10.85 7.15
N ALA A 76 -21.79 -10.84 7.93
CA ALA A 76 -22.36 -12.04 8.53
C ALA A 76 -23.01 -13.00 7.51
N GLU A 77 -23.43 -12.48 6.36
CA GLU A 77 -24.05 -13.24 5.27
C GLU A 77 -23.02 -13.85 4.31
N VAL A 78 -21.74 -13.44 4.41
CA VAL A 78 -20.67 -13.93 3.54
C VAL A 78 -20.39 -15.41 3.83
N ASP A 79 -20.47 -16.23 2.79
CA ASP A 79 -20.08 -17.64 2.81
C ASP A 79 -18.60 -17.79 2.40
N THR A 80 -18.23 -17.25 1.25
CA THR A 80 -16.87 -17.33 0.70
C THR A 80 -16.51 -16.03 -0.02
N VAL A 81 -15.25 -15.63 0.03
CA VAL A 81 -14.70 -14.54 -0.81
C VAL A 81 -13.57 -15.10 -1.66
N ILE A 82 -13.58 -14.83 -2.95
CA ILE A 82 -12.56 -15.29 -3.89
C ILE A 82 -11.81 -14.06 -4.40
N VAL A 83 -10.52 -13.99 -4.10
CA VAL A 83 -9.60 -12.98 -4.62
C VAL A 83 -8.80 -13.60 -5.75
N LYS A 84 -9.09 -13.14 -6.97
CA LYS A 84 -8.41 -13.50 -8.22
C LYS A 84 -7.26 -12.50 -8.43
N THR A 85 -6.01 -12.99 -8.48
CA THR A 85 -4.80 -12.17 -8.47
C THR A 85 -3.66 -12.75 -9.34
N ALA A 86 -2.56 -12.02 -9.48
CA ALA A 86 -1.35 -12.47 -10.19
C ALA A 86 -0.50 -13.42 -9.33
N LYS A 87 0.32 -14.27 -9.97
CA LYS A 87 1.17 -15.27 -9.29
C LYS A 87 2.15 -14.62 -8.31
N GLY A 88 2.77 -13.50 -8.69
CA GLY A 88 3.68 -12.76 -7.81
C GLY A 88 3.00 -12.29 -6.52
N VAL A 89 1.77 -11.78 -6.63
CA VAL A 89 0.97 -11.34 -5.47
C VAL A 89 0.50 -12.53 -4.64
N GLN A 90 0.13 -13.64 -5.27
CA GLN A 90 -0.23 -14.87 -4.56
C GLN A 90 0.94 -15.41 -3.73
N VAL A 91 2.17 -15.39 -4.27
CA VAL A 91 3.37 -15.78 -3.51
C VAL A 91 3.63 -14.80 -2.36
N GLN A 92 3.48 -13.51 -2.60
CA GLN A 92 3.80 -12.47 -1.62
C GLN A 92 2.76 -12.38 -0.49
N CYS A 93 1.47 -12.51 -0.80
CA CYS A 93 0.36 -12.20 0.11
C CYS A 93 -0.74 -13.27 0.19
N GLY A 94 -0.63 -14.36 -0.56
CA GLY A 94 -1.64 -15.42 -0.65
C GLY A 94 -1.42 -16.60 0.30
N PHE A 95 -0.47 -16.50 1.22
CA PHE A 95 -0.22 -17.54 2.22
C PHE A 95 -1.37 -17.62 3.26
N PRO A 96 -1.62 -18.79 3.87
CA PRO A 96 -2.62 -18.93 4.93
C PRO A 96 -2.31 -18.02 6.12
N TYR A 97 -3.27 -17.19 6.51
CA TYR A 97 -3.10 -16.26 7.62
C TYR A 97 -3.01 -16.98 8.97
N ARG A 98 -2.07 -16.54 9.81
CA ARG A 98 -1.91 -16.92 11.22
C ARG A 98 -1.68 -15.65 12.04
N ALA A 99 -2.29 -15.51 13.22
CA ALA A 99 -2.09 -14.31 14.01
C ALA A 99 -0.73 -14.30 14.75
N GLU A 100 0.37 -14.19 14.01
CA GLU A 100 1.75 -14.24 14.52
C GLU A 100 2.42 -12.85 14.55
N GLY A 101 1.70 -11.80 14.17
CA GLY A 101 2.16 -10.43 14.29
C GLY A 101 1.60 -9.48 13.24
N VAL A 102 1.76 -8.20 13.49
CA VAL A 102 1.27 -7.09 12.66
C VAL A 102 1.73 -7.21 11.20
N VAL A 103 3.01 -7.47 10.98
CA VAL A 103 3.57 -7.60 9.61
C VAL A 103 2.90 -8.74 8.85
N GLN A 104 2.60 -9.86 9.51
CA GLN A 104 1.95 -10.99 8.86
C GLN A 104 0.52 -10.63 8.41
N ALA A 105 -0.20 -9.88 9.23
CA ALA A 105 -1.52 -9.34 8.91
C ALA A 105 -1.47 -8.34 7.74
N GLN A 106 -0.49 -7.43 7.74
CA GLN A 106 -0.28 -6.44 6.66
C GLN A 106 0.12 -7.06 5.33
N MET A 107 0.64 -8.28 5.36
CA MET A 107 1.06 -9.05 4.18
C MET A 107 0.05 -10.13 3.79
N SER A 108 -1.12 -10.25 4.44
CA SER A 108 -2.07 -11.34 4.14
C SER A 108 -3.35 -10.82 3.48
N LEU A 109 -3.60 -11.23 2.23
CA LEU A 109 -4.86 -10.91 1.54
C LEU A 109 -6.08 -11.45 2.30
N GLN A 110 -5.96 -12.60 2.97
CA GLN A 110 -7.04 -13.17 3.77
C GLN A 110 -7.43 -12.26 4.93
N TYR A 111 -6.44 -11.76 5.67
CA TYR A 111 -6.67 -10.82 6.77
C TYR A 111 -7.21 -9.48 6.27
N ILE A 112 -6.55 -8.91 5.26
CA ILE A 112 -6.87 -7.58 4.72
C ILE A 112 -8.32 -7.55 4.23
N VAL A 113 -8.74 -8.53 3.42
CA VAL A 113 -10.12 -8.61 2.91
C VAL A 113 -11.13 -8.77 4.05
N ALA A 114 -10.83 -9.59 5.06
CA ALA A 114 -11.70 -9.78 6.21
C ALA A 114 -11.89 -8.49 7.01
N VAL A 115 -10.82 -7.75 7.28
CA VAL A 115 -10.88 -6.50 8.05
C VAL A 115 -11.61 -5.39 7.28
N ILE A 116 -11.44 -5.30 5.96
CA ILE A 116 -12.20 -4.36 5.13
C ILE A 116 -13.69 -4.73 5.12
N LEU A 117 -14.03 -6.02 5.05
CA LEU A 117 -15.42 -6.47 5.13
C LEU A 117 -16.06 -6.08 6.47
N LEU A 118 -15.38 -6.32 7.59
CA LEU A 118 -15.91 -6.03 8.92
C LEU A 118 -15.93 -4.54 9.22
N ASP A 119 -14.82 -3.84 9.01
CA ASP A 119 -14.60 -2.49 9.54
C ASP A 119 -14.73 -1.41 8.46
N GLY A 120 -14.55 -1.79 7.19
CA GLY A 120 -14.52 -0.83 6.08
C GLY A 120 -13.25 0.01 6.02
N MET A 121 -12.22 -0.34 6.79
CA MET A 121 -10.93 0.37 6.84
C MET A 121 -9.76 -0.60 7.04
N ALA A 122 -8.57 -0.21 6.61
CA ALA A 122 -7.32 -0.92 6.85
C ALA A 122 -6.22 0.09 7.22
N LEU A 123 -6.41 0.73 8.38
CA LEU A 123 -5.47 1.69 8.97
C LEU A 123 -4.86 1.10 10.26
N LEU A 124 -4.10 1.90 11.01
CA LEU A 124 -3.34 1.44 12.18
C LEU A 124 -4.17 0.62 13.17
N GLU A 125 -5.41 1.04 13.45
CA GLU A 125 -6.31 0.35 14.37
C GLU A 125 -6.64 -1.08 13.92
N GLN A 126 -6.84 -1.28 12.62
CA GLN A 126 -7.12 -2.59 12.04
C GLN A 126 -5.90 -3.51 11.98
N PHE A 127 -4.71 -3.02 12.31
CA PHE A 127 -3.50 -3.83 12.43
C PHE A 127 -2.95 -3.84 13.87
N SER A 128 -3.74 -3.40 14.85
CA SER A 128 -3.38 -3.49 16.27
C SER A 128 -3.27 -4.94 16.76
N ASP A 129 -2.47 -5.19 17.79
CA ASP A 129 -2.28 -6.52 18.39
C ASP A 129 -3.60 -7.17 18.82
N ILE A 130 -4.58 -6.37 19.23
CA ILE A 130 -5.90 -6.84 19.62
C ILE A 130 -6.72 -7.24 18.38
N ARG A 131 -6.68 -6.45 17.31
CA ARG A 131 -7.49 -6.72 16.12
C ARG A 131 -6.98 -7.92 15.33
N ILE A 132 -5.67 -8.11 15.25
CA ILE A 132 -5.08 -9.19 14.43
C ILE A 132 -5.41 -10.59 14.95
N VAL A 133 -5.78 -10.72 16.23
CA VAL A 133 -6.22 -11.98 16.88
C VAL A 133 -7.74 -12.08 17.03
N ASP A 134 -8.51 -11.11 16.56
CA ASP A 134 -9.97 -11.05 16.78
C ASP A 134 -10.68 -12.27 16.15
N PRO A 135 -11.48 -13.04 16.92
CA PRO A 135 -12.14 -14.24 16.41
C PRO A 135 -13.07 -14.02 15.20
N GLN A 136 -13.70 -12.84 15.08
CA GLN A 136 -14.55 -12.51 13.94
C GLN A 136 -13.71 -12.32 12.67
N VAL A 137 -12.58 -11.60 12.79
CA VAL A 137 -11.63 -11.42 11.69
C VAL A 137 -11.03 -12.75 11.28
N LEU A 138 -10.58 -13.56 12.24
CA LEU A 138 -10.02 -14.88 11.98
C LEU A 138 -11.01 -15.84 11.30
N ASN A 139 -12.29 -15.80 11.70
CA ASN A 139 -13.33 -16.62 11.08
C ASN A 139 -13.59 -16.20 9.63
N LEU A 140 -13.70 -14.89 9.38
CA LEU A 140 -13.94 -14.39 8.03
C LEU A 140 -12.72 -14.58 7.11
N ALA A 141 -11.49 -14.37 7.62
CA ALA A 141 -10.26 -14.58 6.87
C ALA A 141 -10.12 -16.03 6.35
N LYS A 142 -10.58 -17.02 7.11
CA LYS A 142 -10.61 -18.44 6.67
C LYS A 142 -11.53 -18.70 5.48
N ARG A 143 -12.49 -17.80 5.21
CA ARG A 143 -13.41 -17.88 4.07
C ARG A 143 -12.87 -17.17 2.83
N VAL A 144 -11.71 -16.51 2.93
CA VAL A 144 -11.07 -15.82 1.82
C VAL A 144 -10.12 -16.79 1.10
N GLN A 145 -10.41 -17.06 -0.16
CA GLN A 145 -9.61 -17.89 -1.05
C GLN A 145 -8.83 -17.01 -2.03
N ILE A 146 -7.54 -17.29 -2.19
CA ILE A 146 -6.66 -16.55 -3.11
C ILE A 146 -6.33 -17.46 -4.28
N VAL A 147 -6.72 -17.05 -5.49
CA VAL A 147 -6.58 -17.86 -6.70
C VAL A 147 -5.86 -17.07 -7.79
N LEU A 148 -5.09 -17.78 -8.61
CA LEU A 148 -4.44 -17.20 -9.79
C LEU A 148 -5.49 -16.88 -10.87
N ASP A 149 -5.42 -15.68 -11.42
CA ASP A 149 -6.17 -15.27 -12.60
C ASP A 149 -5.19 -14.98 -13.74
N PRO A 150 -5.18 -15.81 -14.81
CA PRO A 150 -4.25 -15.63 -15.93
C PRO A 150 -4.36 -14.29 -16.65
N ASP A 151 -5.53 -13.64 -16.64
CA ASP A 151 -5.69 -12.34 -17.31
C ASP A 151 -5.17 -11.19 -16.45
N ILE A 152 -5.19 -11.35 -15.12
CA ILE A 152 -4.52 -10.45 -14.18
C ILE A 152 -3.00 -10.68 -14.20
N ASP A 153 -2.56 -11.94 -14.30
CA ASP A 153 -1.13 -12.30 -14.33
C ASP A 153 -0.43 -11.71 -15.56
N LYS A 154 -1.10 -11.67 -16.72
CA LYS A 154 -0.56 -11.08 -17.97
C LYS A 154 -0.18 -9.60 -17.86
N VAL A 155 -0.83 -8.84 -16.97
CA VAL A 155 -0.57 -7.40 -16.80
C VAL A 155 0.36 -7.11 -15.63
N TYR A 156 0.81 -8.12 -14.90
CA TYR A 156 1.76 -7.99 -13.81
C TYR A 156 3.21 -7.97 -14.34
N PRO A 157 4.12 -7.13 -13.79
CA PRO A 157 3.94 -6.22 -12.66
C PRO A 157 3.52 -4.80 -13.05
N GLN A 158 3.20 -4.54 -14.32
CA GLN A 158 2.79 -3.19 -14.77
C GLN A 158 1.50 -2.73 -14.08
N ARG A 159 0.63 -3.68 -13.71
CA ARG A 159 -0.59 -3.43 -12.91
C ARG A 159 -0.72 -4.46 -11.81
N TYR A 160 -0.97 -3.99 -10.60
CA TYR A 160 -1.29 -4.83 -9.44
C TYR A 160 -2.81 -5.01 -9.34
N ALA A 161 -3.42 -5.54 -10.39
CA ALA A 161 -4.87 -5.71 -10.46
C ALA A 161 -5.37 -6.85 -9.55
N ASN A 162 -6.58 -6.71 -9.03
CA ASN A 162 -7.28 -7.78 -8.32
C ASN A 162 -8.75 -7.78 -8.73
N ARG A 163 -9.36 -8.97 -8.71
CA ARG A 163 -10.78 -9.17 -8.90
C ARG A 163 -11.32 -9.89 -7.68
N VAL A 164 -12.37 -9.35 -7.08
CA VAL A 164 -12.95 -9.87 -5.84
C VAL A 164 -14.38 -10.31 -6.11
N GLU A 165 -14.69 -11.54 -5.73
CA GLU A 165 -16.02 -12.13 -5.79
C GLU A 165 -16.47 -12.49 -4.38
N VAL A 166 -17.61 -11.95 -3.95
CA VAL A 166 -18.25 -12.25 -2.66
C VAL A 166 -19.45 -13.15 -2.93
N VAL A 167 -19.44 -14.34 -2.32
CA VAL A 167 -20.53 -15.32 -2.36
C VAL A 167 -21.23 -15.32 -1.01
N LEU A 168 -22.55 -15.10 -1.01
CA LEU A 168 -23.36 -15.14 0.20
C LEU A 168 -23.88 -16.56 0.48
N LYS A 169 -24.29 -16.78 1.74
CA LYS A 169 -24.92 -18.03 2.21
C LYS A 169 -26.23 -18.37 1.49
N ASP A 170 -26.92 -17.37 0.94
CA ASP A 170 -28.14 -17.56 0.14
C ASP A 170 -27.85 -17.80 -1.36
N GLY A 171 -26.57 -17.83 -1.75
CA GLY A 171 -26.12 -18.06 -3.12
C GLY A 171 -25.98 -16.81 -3.99
N ARG A 172 -26.39 -15.61 -3.52
CA ARG A 172 -26.14 -14.36 -4.26
C ARG A 172 -24.63 -14.10 -4.39
N ARG A 173 -24.26 -13.46 -5.51
CA ARG A 173 -22.87 -13.18 -5.87
C ARG A 173 -22.69 -11.71 -6.25
N PHE A 174 -21.58 -11.15 -5.81
CA PHE A 174 -21.16 -9.78 -6.11
C PHE A 174 -19.71 -9.82 -6.57
N GLU A 175 -19.39 -9.17 -7.67
CA GLU A 175 -18.03 -9.18 -8.23
C GLU A 175 -17.66 -7.80 -8.76
N THR A 176 -16.40 -7.41 -8.54
CA THR A 176 -15.78 -6.26 -9.21
C THR A 176 -14.29 -6.52 -9.46
N ARG A 177 -13.70 -5.78 -10.40
CA ARG A 177 -12.28 -5.79 -10.74
C ARG A 177 -11.73 -4.38 -10.65
N VAL A 178 -10.59 -4.25 -9.98
CA VAL A 178 -9.85 -2.99 -9.89
C VAL A 178 -8.46 -3.18 -10.48
N ASP A 179 -8.15 -2.40 -11.52
CA ASP A 179 -6.85 -2.44 -12.20
C ASP A 179 -5.84 -1.45 -11.59
N PHE A 180 -6.34 -0.29 -11.15
CA PHE A 180 -5.54 0.80 -10.58
C PHE A 180 -6.05 1.14 -9.19
N ALA A 181 -5.29 0.75 -8.18
CA ALA A 181 -5.68 0.97 -6.79
C ALA A 181 -5.65 2.46 -6.43
N LYS A 182 -6.48 2.88 -5.48
CA LYS A 182 -6.40 4.23 -4.90
C LYS A 182 -4.99 4.48 -4.36
N GLY A 183 -4.44 5.65 -4.65
CA GLY A 183 -3.07 6.04 -4.32
C GLY A 183 -2.02 5.68 -5.37
N SER A 184 -2.40 5.00 -6.46
CA SER A 184 -1.56 4.85 -7.65
C SER A 184 -1.46 6.16 -8.43
N THR A 185 -0.49 6.27 -9.34
CA THR A 185 -0.39 7.40 -10.28
C THR A 185 -1.71 7.63 -11.03
N GLU A 186 -2.34 6.56 -11.53
CA GLU A 186 -3.59 6.61 -12.28
C GLU A 186 -4.82 6.97 -11.42
N HIS A 187 -4.75 6.70 -10.12
CA HIS A 187 -5.83 6.99 -9.18
C HIS A 187 -5.29 7.62 -7.89
N SER A 188 -4.68 8.79 -8.03
CA SER A 188 -3.99 9.48 -6.94
C SER A 188 -4.93 9.90 -5.79
N LEU A 189 -4.35 10.05 -4.60
CA LEU A 189 -5.02 10.69 -3.48
C LEU A 189 -5.03 12.20 -3.68
N SER A 190 -6.16 12.83 -3.40
CA SER A 190 -6.24 14.29 -3.27
C SER A 190 -5.48 14.75 -2.02
N PHE A 191 -5.09 16.03 -2.00
CA PHE A 191 -4.47 16.64 -0.82
C PHE A 191 -5.33 16.44 0.44
N ALA A 192 -6.65 16.63 0.33
CA ALA A 192 -7.58 16.42 1.43
C ALA A 192 -7.56 14.98 1.96
N GLU A 193 -7.47 13.97 1.09
CA GLU A 193 -7.36 12.56 1.51
C GLU A 193 -6.02 12.28 2.21
N VAL A 194 -4.92 12.86 1.70
CA VAL A 194 -3.61 12.77 2.35
C VAL A 194 -3.62 13.45 3.73
N ALA A 195 -4.24 14.63 3.84
CA ALA A 195 -4.39 15.38 5.08
C ALA A 195 -5.24 14.62 6.12
N LEU A 196 -6.36 14.01 5.69
CA LEU A 196 -7.18 13.15 6.55
C LEU A 196 -6.40 11.95 7.07
N LYS A 197 -5.63 11.31 6.19
CA LYS A 197 -4.73 10.21 6.58
C LYS A 197 -3.67 10.68 7.57
N PHE A 198 -3.02 11.82 7.34
CA PHE A 198 -2.04 12.40 8.25
C PHE A 198 -2.62 12.59 9.64
N LYS A 199 -3.79 13.27 9.75
CA LYS A 199 -4.50 13.44 11.03
C LYS A 199 -4.77 12.12 11.73
N SER A 200 -5.25 11.11 11.01
CA SER A 200 -5.52 9.78 11.57
C SER A 200 -4.25 9.13 12.12
N MET A 201 -3.12 9.24 11.42
CA MET A 201 -1.86 8.64 11.83
C MET A 201 -1.20 9.36 13.02
N THR A 202 -1.40 10.67 13.14
CA THR A 202 -0.75 11.48 14.18
C THR A 202 -1.64 11.73 15.40
N ALA A 203 -2.90 11.28 15.41
CA ALA A 203 -3.86 11.56 16.47
C ALA A 203 -3.41 11.14 17.89
N GLN A 204 -2.49 10.19 18.00
CA GLN A 204 -1.96 9.74 19.29
C GLN A 204 -0.79 10.58 19.81
N VAL A 205 -0.17 11.41 18.96
CA VAL A 205 1.06 12.15 19.28
C VAL A 205 0.94 13.66 19.04
N LEU A 206 -0.05 14.10 18.26
CA LEU A 206 -0.34 15.51 17.99
C LEU A 206 -1.76 15.86 18.42
N SER A 207 -1.95 17.10 18.88
CA SER A 207 -3.30 17.68 18.98
C SER A 207 -3.88 17.93 17.59
N ALA A 208 -5.20 18.06 17.50
CA ALA A 208 -5.87 18.37 16.24
C ALA A 208 -5.40 19.70 15.65
N GLU A 209 -5.16 20.70 16.51
CA GLU A 209 -4.67 22.02 16.13
C GLU A 209 -3.23 21.96 15.60
N ALA A 210 -2.35 21.19 16.26
CA ALA A 210 -0.98 21.01 15.80
C ALA A 210 -0.92 20.32 14.43
N ALA A 211 -1.74 19.28 14.23
CA ALA A 211 -1.84 18.61 12.94
C ALA A 211 -2.35 19.55 11.84
N GLU A 212 -3.33 20.41 12.14
CA GLU A 212 -3.85 21.40 11.19
C GLU A 212 -2.79 22.44 10.80
N CYS A 213 -2.03 22.95 11.78
CA CYS A 213 -0.93 23.89 11.52
C CYS A 213 0.11 23.28 10.57
N ILE A 214 0.48 22.02 10.77
CA ILE A 214 1.42 21.32 9.89
C ILE A 214 0.85 21.17 8.47
N ILE A 215 -0.41 20.76 8.35
CA ILE A 215 -1.08 20.62 7.05
C ILE A 215 -1.06 21.95 6.27
N ASN A 216 -1.41 23.06 6.94
CA ASN A 216 -1.43 24.38 6.31
C ASN A 216 -0.03 24.87 5.90
N GLU A 217 1.00 24.59 6.71
CA GLU A 217 2.40 24.91 6.35
C GLU A 217 2.89 24.07 5.16
N VAL A 218 2.46 22.81 5.05
CA VAL A 218 2.78 21.93 3.91
C VAL A 218 2.01 22.33 2.66
N GLU A 219 0.74 22.72 2.77
CA GLU A 219 -0.09 23.14 1.63
C GLU A 219 0.44 24.39 0.95
N SER A 220 1.07 25.29 1.71
CA SER A 220 1.61 26.56 1.20
C SER A 220 3.12 26.51 0.90
N LEU A 221 3.72 25.32 0.92
CA LEU A 221 5.18 25.14 0.93
C LEU A 221 5.87 25.74 -0.31
N GLU A 222 5.22 25.70 -1.48
CA GLU A 222 5.76 26.26 -2.72
C GLU A 222 5.94 27.79 -2.68
N THR A 223 5.26 28.47 -1.75
CA THR A 223 5.33 29.92 -1.57
C THR A 223 6.30 30.34 -0.47
N LYS A 224 6.90 29.40 0.26
CA LYS A 224 7.79 29.67 1.37
C LYS A 224 9.24 29.82 0.88
N GLU A 225 9.94 30.85 1.35
CA GLU A 225 11.37 31.02 1.09
C GLU A 225 12.24 30.04 1.91
N ASP A 226 11.68 29.47 2.98
CA ASP A 226 12.40 28.67 3.97
C ASP A 226 11.44 27.72 4.70
N ILE A 227 11.93 26.51 5.01
CA ILE A 227 11.18 25.45 5.68
C ILE A 227 11.31 25.48 7.21
N ARG A 228 12.08 26.40 7.80
CA ARG A 228 12.28 26.45 9.27
C ARG A 228 10.99 26.58 10.05
N SER A 229 9.96 27.26 9.51
CA SER A 229 8.63 27.34 10.13
C SER A 229 8.03 25.95 10.31
N LEU A 230 8.00 25.16 9.23
CA LEU A 230 7.54 23.77 9.24
C LEU A 230 8.38 22.92 10.20
N THR A 231 9.71 23.01 10.16
CA THR A 231 10.55 22.17 11.04
C THR A 231 10.32 22.44 12.53
N LYS A 232 9.98 23.68 12.90
CA LYS A 232 9.65 24.03 14.30
C LYS A 232 8.36 23.40 14.79
N LEU A 233 7.43 23.07 13.89
CA LEU A 233 6.18 22.38 14.24
C LEU A 233 6.39 20.87 14.43
N LEU A 234 7.52 20.33 13.99
CA LEU A 234 7.83 18.89 14.04
C LEU A 234 8.80 18.50 15.18
N MET A 235 9.29 19.49 15.94
CA MET A 235 10.19 19.32 17.09
C MET A 235 9.41 19.45 18.40
#